data_AF-A0A9E3SXZ9-F1
#
_entry.id   AF-A0A9E3SXZ9-F1
#
_cell.length_a   1.000
_cell.length_b   1.000
_cell.length_c   1.000
_cell.angle_alpha   90.00
_cell.angle_beta   90.00
_cell.angle_gamma   90.00
#
_symmetry.space_group_name_H-M   'P 1'
#
loop_
_entity.id
_entity.type
_entity.pdbx_description
1 polymer ?
#
loop_
_entity_poly.entity_id
_entity_poly.type
_entity_poly.pdbx_seq_one_letter_code
_entity_poly.pdbx_strand_id
1 'polypeptide(L)'
;MPDDILHTAISVFGHTIRVTARQWAHGTEAHDYMSGNMDQVLETLAEPGRVIAGEHGESLALRDYESTNITRKPLWWFIEMRPMDF
;
A
#
# COMPACT_ATOMS: atom_id res chain seq x y z
N MET A 1 9.74 -13.83 8.92
CA MET A 1 11.08 -13.36 9.34
C MET A 1 11.02 -11.85 9.35
N PRO A 2 11.41 -11.15 10.42
CA PRO A 2 11.46 -9.69 10.44
C PRO A 2 12.42 -9.10 9.39
N ASP A 3 13.31 -9.92 8.84
CA ASP A 3 14.34 -9.53 7.85
C ASP A 3 13.83 -9.31 6.41
N ASP A 4 12.51 -9.40 6.14
CA ASP A 4 11.95 -9.15 4.80
C ASP A 4 11.24 -7.79 4.66
N ILE A 5 11.29 -6.93 5.68
CA ILE A 5 10.67 -5.60 5.63
C ILE A 5 11.49 -4.69 4.70
N LEU A 6 10.87 -4.17 3.65
CA LEU A 6 11.48 -3.19 2.76
C LEU A 6 11.29 -1.77 3.29
N HIS A 7 10.07 -1.45 3.70
CA HIS A 7 9.68 -0.12 4.16
C HIS A 7 8.63 -0.18 5.25
N THR A 8 8.51 0.92 5.99
CA THR A 8 7.47 1.14 6.99
C THR A 8 6.81 2.49 6.77
N ALA A 9 5.49 2.57 6.99
CA ALA A 9 4.74 3.81 7.00
C ALA A 9 3.83 3.86 8.24
N ILE A 10 3.54 5.06 8.72
CA ILE A 10 2.55 5.28 9.77
C ILE A 10 1.23 5.64 9.09
N SER A 11 0.17 4.89 9.37
CA SER A 11 -1.15 5.17 8.80
C SER A 11 -1.80 6.40 9.44
N VAL A 12 -2.86 6.91 8.81
CA VAL A 12 -3.71 7.97 9.39
C VAL A 12 -4.38 7.60 10.72
N PHE A 13 -4.38 6.31 11.07
CA PHE A 13 -4.87 5.80 12.36
C PHE A 13 -3.74 5.63 13.39
N GLY A 14 -2.50 6.02 13.06
CA GLY A 14 -1.33 5.89 13.93
C GLY A 14 -0.74 4.49 13.97
N HIS A 15 -1.19 3.57 13.12
CA HIS A 15 -0.68 2.20 13.07
C HIS A 15 0.59 2.12 12.22
N THR A 16 1.60 1.39 12.69
CA THR A 16 2.79 1.10 11.88
C THR A 16 2.45 0.00 10.88
N ILE A 17 2.53 0.32 9.59
CA ILE A 17 2.34 -0.62 8.49
C ILE A 17 3.71 -0.97 7.92
N ARG A 18 3.95 -2.27 7.74
CA ARG A 18 5.18 -2.82 7.19
C ARG A 18 4.89 -3.32 5.78
N VAL A 19 5.68 -2.88 4.82
CA VAL A 19 5.68 -3.40 3.45
C VAL A 19 6.83 -4.37 3.34
N THR A 20 6.53 -5.66 3.22
CA THR A 20 7.57 -6.69 3.07
C THR A 20 7.90 -6.99 1.61
N ALA A 21 9.09 -7.54 1.37
CA ALA A 21 9.56 -7.93 0.05
C ALA A 21 8.61 -8.94 -0.61
N ARG A 22 8.03 -9.85 0.18
CA ARG A 22 7.04 -10.81 -0.31
C ARG A 22 5.73 -10.13 -0.73
N GLN A 23 5.23 -9.18 0.07
CA GLN A 23 4.02 -8.43 -0.27
C GLN A 23 4.23 -7.56 -1.52
N TRP A 24 5.38 -6.90 -1.60
CA TRP A 24 5.76 -6.10 -2.76
C TRP A 24 5.88 -6.96 -4.02
N ALA A 25 6.63 -8.07 -3.95
CA ALA A 25 6.81 -8.99 -5.08
C ALA A 25 5.46 -9.52 -5.59
N HIS A 26 4.59 -9.97 -4.68
CA HIS A 26 3.25 -10.43 -5.05
C HIS A 26 2.42 -9.35 -5.76
N GLY A 27 2.47 -8.11 -5.26
CA GLY A 27 1.80 -6.96 -5.88
C GLY A 27 2.35 -6.66 -7.26
N THR A 28 3.68 -6.62 -7.43
CA THR A 28 4.31 -6.31 -8.72
C THR A 28 4.18 -7.44 -9.73
N GLU A 29 4.19 -8.72 -9.33
CA GLU A 29 4.01 -9.87 -10.23
C GLU A 29 2.61 -9.92 -10.84
N ALA A 30 1.58 -9.57 -10.07
CA ALA A 30 0.20 -9.48 -10.56
C ALA A 30 -0.06 -8.17 -11.32
N HIS A 31 0.69 -7.12 -11.00
CA HIS A 31 0.47 -5.76 -11.46
C HIS A 31 1.79 -5.05 -11.76
N ASP A 32 2.44 -5.41 -12.87
CA ASP A 32 3.74 -4.85 -13.28
C ASP A 32 3.78 -3.31 -13.31
N TYR A 33 2.64 -2.66 -13.53
CA TYR A 33 2.53 -1.20 -13.51
C TYR A 33 2.78 -0.55 -12.15
N MET A 34 2.78 -1.33 -11.07
CA MET A 34 3.13 -0.91 -9.73
C MET A 34 4.65 -0.91 -9.49
N SER A 35 5.40 -1.64 -10.31
CA SER A 35 6.85 -1.67 -10.22
C SER A 35 7.41 -0.26 -10.41
N GLY A 36 8.23 0.19 -9.44
CA GLY A 36 8.77 1.54 -9.40
C GLY A 36 7.90 2.61 -8.73
N ASN A 37 6.71 2.27 -8.21
CA ASN A 37 5.83 3.22 -7.52
C ASN A 37 5.83 3.05 -5.99
N MET A 38 6.91 2.52 -5.40
CA MET A 38 7.02 2.27 -3.96
C MET A 38 6.76 3.56 -3.16
N ASP A 39 7.32 4.70 -3.59
CA ASP A 39 7.12 5.98 -2.92
C ASP A 39 5.65 6.40 -2.91
N GLN A 40 4.93 6.22 -4.02
CA GLN A 40 3.49 6.50 -4.10
C GLN A 40 2.69 5.55 -3.21
N VAL A 41 3.14 4.31 -3.05
CA VAL A 41 2.51 3.37 -2.10
C VAL A 41 2.69 3.84 -0.66
N LEU A 42 3.90 4.26 -0.28
CA LEU A 42 4.19 4.78 1.06
C LEU A 42 3.47 6.11 1.34
N GLU A 43 3.36 6.98 0.35
CA GLU A 43 2.57 8.21 0.43
C GLU A 43 1.08 7.89 0.60
N THR A 44 0.54 6.96 -0.19
CA THR A 44 -0.89 6.54 -0.06
C THR A 44 -1.18 5.97 1.32
N LEU A 45 -0.20 5.26 1.90
CA LEU A 45 -0.26 4.70 3.24
C LEU A 45 -0.32 5.76 4.33
N ALA A 46 0.54 6.76 4.24
CA ALA A 46 0.69 7.82 5.23
C ALA A 46 -0.38 8.91 5.09
N GLU A 47 -0.71 9.27 3.85
CA GLU A 47 -1.56 10.40 3.46
C GLU A 47 -2.58 9.99 2.38
N PRO A 48 -3.47 9.02 2.65
CA PRO A 48 -4.52 8.60 1.71
C PRO A 48 -5.45 9.76 1.36
N GLY A 49 -5.89 9.82 0.09
CA GLY A 49 -6.96 10.73 -0.32
C GLY A 49 -8.33 10.29 0.21
N ARG A 50 -8.52 8.97 0.38
CA ARG A 50 -9.68 8.38 1.07
C ARG A 50 -9.32 7.04 1.69
N VAL A 51 -10.01 6.69 2.77
CA VAL A 51 -9.96 5.35 3.37
C VAL A 51 -11.36 4.75 3.29
N ILE A 52 -11.47 3.54 2.74
CA ILE A 52 -12.75 2.83 2.65
C ILE A 52 -12.67 1.51 3.42
N ALA A 53 -13.81 1.00 3.87
CA ALA A 53 -13.90 -0.33 4.45
C ALA A 53 -13.86 -1.38 3.33
N GLY A 54 -13.03 -2.41 3.51
CA GLY A 54 -13.08 -3.63 2.72
C GLY A 54 -14.12 -4.63 3.24
N GLU A 55 -14.24 -5.77 2.59
CA GLU A 55 -15.31 -6.74 2.83
C GLU A 55 -15.12 -7.53 4.12
N HIS A 56 -13.88 -7.68 4.61
CA HIS A 56 -13.58 -8.43 5.83
C HIS A 56 -13.16 -7.54 7.01
N GLY A 57 -13.57 -6.26 6.98
CA GLY A 57 -13.25 -5.29 8.03
C GLY A 57 -11.86 -4.66 7.90
N GLU A 58 -11.11 -4.97 6.83
CA GLU A 58 -9.90 -4.22 6.48
C GLU A 58 -10.22 -2.78 6.11
N SER A 59 -9.21 -1.92 6.23
CA SER A 59 -9.29 -0.54 5.74
C SER A 59 -8.39 -0.38 4.53
N LEU A 60 -8.93 0.13 3.42
CA LEU A 60 -8.23 0.29 2.15
C LEU A 60 -7.87 1.76 1.94
N ALA A 61 -6.57 2.04 1.85
CA ALA A 61 -6.03 3.37 1.58
C ALA A 61 -5.99 3.63 0.06
N LEU A 62 -6.62 4.72 -0.38
CA LEU A 62 -6.72 5.06 -1.80
C LEU A 62 -6.24 6.50 -2.01
N ARG A 63 -5.46 6.71 -3.07
CA ARG A 63 -5.01 8.04 -3.49
C ARG A 63 -4.92 8.08 -5.01
N ASP A 64 -5.51 9.12 -5.58
CA ASP A 64 -5.49 9.35 -7.02
C ASP A 64 -4.23 10.14 -7.37
N TYR A 65 -3.45 9.65 -8.34
CA TYR A 65 -2.26 10.32 -8.86
C TYR A 65 -2.49 10.73 -10.31
N GLU A 66 -2.18 11.99 -10.66
CA GLU A 66 -2.34 12.49 -12.03
C GLU A 66 -1.44 11.78 -13.06
N SER A 67 -0.32 11.21 -12.59
CA SER A 67 0.63 10.44 -13.39
C SER A 67 1.19 9.28 -12.57
N THR A 68 1.25 8.10 -13.18
CA THR A 68 2.03 6.95 -12.71
C THR A 68 3.08 6.65 -13.78
N ASN A 69 4.13 5.87 -13.45
CA ASN A 69 5.26 5.58 -14.37
C ASN A 69 4.85 5.01 -15.75
N ILE A 70 3.58 4.61 -15.96
CA ILE A 70 3.10 4.02 -17.21
C ILE A 70 1.75 4.64 -17.72
N THR A 71 1.42 5.89 -17.37
CA THR A 71 0.22 6.68 -17.81
C THR A 71 -1.02 6.59 -16.90
N ARG A 72 -1.80 7.69 -16.81
CA ARG A 72 -3.04 7.92 -16.01
C ARG A 72 -3.89 6.67 -15.76
N LYS A 73 -3.60 5.98 -14.66
CA LYS A 73 -4.52 5.02 -14.03
C LYS A 73 -4.50 5.28 -12.53
N PRO A 74 -5.67 5.30 -11.85
CA PRO A 74 -5.70 5.33 -10.39
C PRO A 74 -4.89 4.15 -9.84
N LEU A 75 -4.02 4.40 -8.86
CA LEU A 75 -3.30 3.36 -8.13
C LEU A 75 -4.24 2.77 -7.08
N TRP A 76 -4.64 1.52 -7.29
CA TRP A 76 -5.43 0.77 -6.33
C TRP A 76 -4.44 -0.10 -5.55
N TRP A 77 -4.04 0.36 -4.37
CA TRP A 77 -3.23 -0.47 -3.52
C TRP A 77 -4.12 -1.14 -2.47
N PHE A 78 -4.21 -2.46 -2.58
CA PHE A 78 -4.85 -3.32 -1.60
C PHE A 78 -3.93 -3.38 -0.38
N ILE A 79 -4.18 -2.50 0.59
CA ILE A 79 -3.61 -2.68 1.91
C ILE A 79 -4.65 -3.36 2.74
N GLU A 80 -4.44 -4.64 2.96
CA GLU A 80 -5.00 -5.31 4.12
C GLU A 80 -4.41 -4.59 5.35
N MET A 81 -5.04 -3.49 5.81
CA MET A 81 -4.69 -2.83 7.07
C MET A 81 -5.15 -3.71 8.22
N ARG A 82 -4.56 -4.90 8.35
CA ARG A 82 -4.60 -5.66 9.58
C ARG A 82 -3.51 -5.08 10.48
N PRO A 83 -3.82 -4.52 11.66
CA PRO A 83 -2.86 -4.61 12.73
C PRO A 83 -2.55 -6.11 12.90
N MET A 84 -1.28 -6.50 12.75
CA MET A 84 -0.88 -7.80 13.30
C MET A 84 -1.00 -7.64 14.81
N ASP A 85 -2.17 -8.02 15.34
CA ASP A 85 -2.22 -8.49 16.71
C ASP A 85 -1.21 -9.64 16.82
N PHE A 86 -0.44 -9.55 17.90
CA PHE A 86 0.75 -10.33 18.27
C PHE A 86 0.72 -11.82 17.91
#